data_AF-A0ABD5RWX9-F1
#
_entry.id   AF-A0ABD5RWX9-F1
#
_cell.length_a   1.000
_cell.length_b   1.000
_cell.length_c   1.000
_cell.angle_alpha   90.00
_cell.angle_beta   90.00
_cell.angle_gamma   90.00
#
_symmetry.space_group_name_H-M   'P 1'
#
loop_
_entity.id
_entity.type
_entity.pdbx_description
1 polymer ?
#
loop_
_entity_poly.entity_id
_entity_poly.type
_entity_poly.pdbx_seq_one_letter_code
_entity_poly.pdbx_strand_id
1 'polypeptide(L)'
;MKPVVAAIDVTEIPFYVSPWKAKSDIQPDDPRIELGNGKQKVPKADYPEMVSRCKDPGTYGYKYATLTIIGRDAPIVLAIEPIRENSMWEGESGETTPLDEAVDRLMERATAHLDIHLVMADRGFDGHRVPAVLDSYDVDYLIPKKKYAKDWAAIENIRERPTADIAVEPDVDLYPAPDYEYSHTTNIMYVPPRNKDFIAMEDEEGEPVVCSVRHEPRGCITGRCDGIDRPVQQSLGHRERVSVD
;
A
#
# COMPACT_ATOMS: atom_id res chain seq x y z
N MET A 1 -22.19 13.39 -10.11
CA MET A 1 -20.87 14.01 -9.81
C MET A 1 -19.87 13.46 -10.83
N LYS A 2 -18.72 14.09 -11.09
CA LYS A 2 -17.68 13.43 -11.90
C LYS A 2 -16.84 12.57 -10.94
N PRO A 3 -16.66 11.27 -11.23
CA PRO A 3 -15.89 10.42 -10.35
C PRO A 3 -14.41 10.83 -10.38
N VAL A 4 -13.75 10.78 -9.24
CA VAL A 4 -12.34 11.19 -9.07
C VAL A 4 -11.45 10.00 -8.77
N VAL A 5 -10.15 10.15 -9.08
CA VAL A 5 -9.09 9.21 -8.69
C VAL A 5 -8.41 9.76 -7.45
N ALA A 6 -8.15 8.92 -6.47
CA ALA A 6 -7.44 9.27 -5.25
C ALA A 6 -6.14 8.47 -5.08
N ALA A 7 -5.17 9.05 -4.39
CA ALA A 7 -3.98 8.37 -3.88
C ALA A 7 -4.04 8.29 -2.36
N ILE A 8 -3.53 7.18 -1.82
CA ILE A 8 -3.21 7.01 -0.40
C ILE A 8 -1.70 6.82 -0.27
N ASP A 9 -1.05 7.72 0.44
CA ASP A 9 0.40 7.69 0.71
C ASP A 9 0.69 7.96 2.19
N VAL A 10 1.88 7.56 2.64
CA VAL A 10 2.39 7.92 3.98
C VAL A 10 3.36 9.09 3.83
N THR A 11 3.01 10.21 4.45
CA THR A 11 3.87 11.38 4.59
C THR A 11 4.57 11.38 5.95
N GLU A 12 5.87 11.68 5.96
CA GLU A 12 6.70 11.75 7.17
C GLU A 12 7.10 13.20 7.46
N ILE A 13 6.92 13.64 8.71
CA ILE A 13 7.40 14.95 9.20
C ILE A 13 8.58 14.72 10.15
N PRO A 14 9.80 15.18 9.80
CA PRO A 14 10.99 14.94 10.61
C PRO A 14 10.88 15.48 12.04
N PHE A 15 11.37 14.67 12.98
CA PHE A 15 11.53 14.99 14.39
C PHE A 15 12.99 14.75 14.79
N TYR A 16 13.71 15.83 15.05
CA TYR A 16 15.17 15.79 15.16
C TYR A 16 15.72 15.36 16.54
N VAL A 17 14.85 15.08 17.51
CA VAL A 17 15.27 14.68 18.85
C VAL A 17 15.46 13.17 18.88
N SER A 18 16.60 12.70 19.39
CA SER A 18 16.82 11.26 19.60
C SER A 18 15.98 10.71 20.76
N PRO A 19 15.38 9.51 20.62
CA PRO A 19 14.66 8.81 21.69
C PRO A 19 15.57 8.29 22.79
N TRP A 20 16.88 8.25 22.55
CA TRP A 20 17.85 7.72 23.50
C TRP A 20 18.45 8.81 24.37
N LYS A 21 18.66 8.53 25.65
CA LYS A 21 19.41 9.39 26.58
C LYS A 21 20.87 9.53 26.12
N ALA A 22 21.47 10.70 26.39
CA ALA A 22 22.90 10.88 26.23
C ALA A 22 23.64 10.15 27.35
N LYS A 23 24.91 9.77 27.12
CA LYS A 23 25.71 9.03 28.11
C LYS A 23 25.83 9.75 29.47
N SER A 24 25.81 11.08 29.47
CA SER A 24 25.85 11.91 30.69
C SER A 24 24.60 11.81 31.54
N ASP A 25 23.46 11.44 30.94
CA ASP A 25 22.13 11.53 31.55
C ASP A 25 21.62 10.15 31.99
N ILE A 26 22.40 9.10 31.73
CA ILE A 26 22.08 7.71 32.09
C ILE A 26 22.41 7.50 33.57
N GLN A 27 21.42 7.07 34.33
CA GLN A 27 21.57 6.64 35.72
C GLN A 27 21.82 5.13 35.81
N PRO A 28 22.46 4.62 36.89
CA PRO A 28 22.75 3.20 37.04
C PRO A 28 21.52 2.28 37.00
N ASP A 29 20.38 2.78 37.46
CA ASP A 29 19.08 2.10 37.58
C ASP A 29 18.15 2.31 36.38
N ASP A 30 18.58 3.07 35.37
CA ASP A 30 17.76 3.32 34.19
C ASP A 30 17.45 2.02 33.41
N PRO A 31 16.20 1.83 32.95
CA PRO A 31 15.82 0.68 32.15
C PRO A 31 16.58 0.69 30.81
N ARG A 32 17.11 -0.47 30.43
CA ARG A 32 17.90 -0.64 29.21
C ARG A 32 17.19 -1.55 28.24
N ILE A 33 17.20 -1.14 26.97
CA ILE A 33 16.68 -1.93 25.86
C ILE A 33 17.87 -2.45 25.06
N GLU A 34 17.92 -3.75 24.86
CA GLU A 34 18.88 -4.39 23.96
C GLU A 34 18.43 -4.20 22.52
N LEU A 35 19.30 -3.58 21.72
CA LEU A 35 19.12 -3.48 20.29
C LEU A 35 19.63 -4.75 19.62
N GLY A 36 19.10 -5.10 18.45
CA GLY A 36 19.50 -6.30 17.69
C GLY A 36 20.99 -6.39 17.30
N ASN A 37 21.79 -5.36 17.57
CA ASN A 37 23.25 -5.36 17.41
C ASN A 37 24.02 -5.57 18.74
N GLY A 38 23.33 -6.02 19.80
CA GLY A 38 23.90 -6.25 21.13
C GLY A 38 24.20 -4.96 21.92
N LYS A 39 23.90 -3.77 21.38
CA LYS A 39 24.06 -2.51 22.12
C LYS A 39 22.85 -2.29 23.01
N GLN A 40 23.11 -1.93 24.26
CA GLN A 40 22.08 -1.44 25.17
C GLN A 40 21.93 0.07 25.05
N LYS A 41 20.69 0.55 25.00
CA LYS A 41 20.37 1.97 25.08
C LYS A 41 19.27 2.23 26.10
N VAL A 42 19.27 3.44 26.66
CA VAL A 42 18.26 3.90 27.60
C VAL A 42 17.31 4.84 26.87
N PRO A 43 16.01 4.50 26.76
CA PRO A 43 15.02 5.40 26.18
C PRO A 43 14.76 6.59 27.12
N LYS A 44 14.35 7.72 26.54
CA LYS A 44 13.83 8.86 27.28
C LYS A 44 12.37 8.59 27.63
N ALA A 45 12.03 8.73 28.91
CA ALA A 45 10.67 8.45 29.40
C ALA A 45 9.62 9.46 28.87
N ASP A 46 10.06 10.67 28.51
CA ASP A 46 9.23 11.75 27.98
C ASP A 46 9.26 11.84 26.45
N TYR A 47 9.80 10.83 25.76
CA TYR A 47 9.84 10.83 24.30
C TYR A 47 8.43 10.66 23.72
N PRO A 48 8.04 11.43 22.68
CA PRO A 48 6.70 11.33 22.13
C PRO A 48 6.40 9.95 21.53
N GLU A 49 5.30 9.35 21.98
CA GLU A 49 4.79 8.05 21.50
C GLU A 49 4.40 8.05 20.00
N MET A 50 3.94 9.20 19.50
CA MET A 50 3.53 9.34 18.08
C MET A 50 4.71 9.48 17.12
N VAL A 51 5.93 9.61 17.63
CA VAL A 51 7.12 9.65 16.80
C VAL A 51 7.55 8.21 16.56
N SER A 52 7.83 7.88 15.30
CA SER A 52 8.38 6.58 14.91
C SER A 52 9.64 6.76 14.07
N ARG A 53 10.24 5.65 13.66
CA ARG A 53 11.42 5.66 12.79
C ARG A 53 11.00 5.96 11.35
N CYS A 54 11.72 6.88 10.71
CA CYS A 54 11.53 7.22 9.29
C CYS A 54 12.37 6.31 8.38
N LYS A 55 12.16 6.40 7.06
CA LYS A 55 12.90 5.59 6.06
C LYS A 55 14.42 5.77 6.18
N ASP A 56 14.89 6.99 6.44
CA ASP A 56 16.31 7.28 6.55
C ASP A 56 16.91 6.79 7.88
N PRO A 57 18.03 6.03 7.87
CA PRO A 57 18.62 5.51 9.09
C PRO A 57 18.95 6.58 10.13
N GLY A 58 18.39 6.44 11.32
CA GLY A 58 18.64 7.37 12.44
C GLY A 58 17.78 8.64 12.41
N THR A 59 16.84 8.73 11.47
CA THR A 59 15.81 9.77 11.46
C THR A 59 14.53 9.28 12.13
N TYR A 60 13.84 10.21 12.78
CA TYR A 60 12.58 9.99 13.47
C TYR A 60 11.58 11.01 12.95
N GLY A 61 10.29 10.70 13.05
CA GLY A 61 9.27 11.62 12.58
C GLY A 61 7.87 11.20 12.93
N TYR A 62 6.94 12.12 12.73
CA TYR A 62 5.51 11.84 12.76
C TYR A 62 5.09 11.33 11.39
N LYS A 63 4.27 10.27 11.36
CA LYS A 63 3.75 9.70 10.12
C LYS A 63 2.27 9.97 10.00
N TYR A 64 1.84 10.28 8.78
CA TYR A 64 0.44 10.52 8.44
C TYR A 64 0.12 9.80 7.15
N ALA A 65 -0.98 9.06 7.14
CA ALA A 65 -1.60 8.63 5.90
C ALA A 65 -2.45 9.79 5.36
N THR A 66 -2.32 10.08 4.08
CA THR A 66 -3.15 11.10 3.42
C THR A 66 -3.94 10.48 2.30
N LEU A 67 -5.15 10.98 2.06
CA LEU A 67 -5.94 10.66 0.88
C LEU A 67 -6.03 11.91 0.02
N THR A 68 -5.46 11.87 -1.19
CA THR A 68 -5.33 13.01 -2.08
C THR A 68 -6.03 12.78 -3.41
N ILE A 69 -6.70 13.78 -3.98
CA ILE A 69 -7.16 13.70 -5.39
C ILE A 69 -5.93 13.78 -6.29
N ILE A 70 -5.81 12.84 -7.23
CA ILE A 70 -4.82 12.90 -8.29
C ILE A 70 -5.49 13.46 -9.55
N GLY A 71 -4.97 14.58 -10.05
CA GLY A 71 -5.48 15.28 -11.23
C GLY A 71 -4.45 16.23 -11.84
N ARG A 72 -4.79 16.83 -12.98
CA ARG A 72 -3.84 17.63 -13.78
C ARG A 72 -3.36 18.94 -13.12
N ASP A 73 -4.14 19.53 -12.22
CA ASP A 73 -3.95 20.94 -11.86
C ASP A 73 -3.42 21.17 -10.43
N ALA A 74 -3.72 20.29 -9.46
CA ALA A 74 -3.08 20.27 -8.13
C ALA A 74 -3.52 19.03 -7.33
N PRO A 75 -2.64 18.41 -6.53
CA PRO A 75 -3.07 17.44 -5.53
C PRO A 75 -3.87 18.15 -4.42
N ILE A 76 -5.09 17.69 -4.15
CA ILE A 76 -5.94 18.21 -3.07
C ILE A 76 -6.03 17.14 -1.99
N VAL A 77 -5.56 17.44 -0.78
CA VAL A 77 -5.71 16.56 0.39
C VAL A 77 -7.16 16.58 0.85
N LEU A 78 -7.79 15.40 0.90
CA LEU A 78 -9.18 15.21 1.30
C LEU A 78 -9.31 14.78 2.76
N ALA A 79 -8.39 13.92 3.21
CA ALA A 79 -8.36 13.42 4.57
C ALA A 79 -6.91 13.12 5.00
N ILE A 80 -6.68 13.19 6.31
CA ILE A 80 -5.40 12.90 6.96
C ILE A 80 -5.68 12.03 8.18
N GLU A 81 -4.90 10.97 8.35
CA GLU A 81 -4.94 10.08 9.50
C GLU A 81 -3.53 9.91 10.09
N PRO A 82 -3.34 10.09 11.40
CA PRO A 82 -2.04 9.83 12.04
C PRO A 82 -1.74 8.32 12.01
N ILE A 83 -0.49 7.98 11.75
CA ILE A 83 0.00 6.59 11.77
C ILE A 83 1.03 6.44 12.88
N ARG A 84 0.72 5.58 13.85
CA ARG A 84 1.65 5.12 14.88
C ARG A 84 2.26 3.80 14.45
N GLU A 85 3.56 3.64 14.68
CA GLU A 85 4.26 2.37 14.51
C GLU A 85 4.97 2.03 15.81
N ASN A 86 4.88 0.76 16.22
CA ASN A 86 5.57 0.29 17.41
C ASN A 86 7.07 0.54 17.26
N SER A 87 7.61 1.33 18.18
CA SER A 87 9.00 1.72 18.15
C SER A 87 9.82 0.99 19.21
N MET A 88 11.06 0.62 18.88
CA MET A 88 11.94 -0.12 19.79
C MET A 88 12.15 0.56 21.17
N TRP A 89 12.00 1.88 21.28
CA TRP A 89 12.15 2.59 22.56
C TRP A 89 10.91 2.48 23.46
N GLU A 90 9.79 2.01 22.94
CA GLU A 90 8.53 1.79 23.68
C GLU A 90 8.46 0.38 24.28
N GLY A 91 9.41 -0.50 23.96
CA GLY A 91 9.45 -1.87 24.46
C GLY A 91 8.18 -2.66 24.08
N GLU A 92 7.66 -3.44 25.03
CA GLU A 92 6.47 -4.28 24.83
C GLU A 92 5.15 -3.50 24.82
N SER A 93 5.16 -2.23 25.27
CA SER A 93 3.95 -1.39 25.29
C SER A 93 3.73 -0.59 24.01
N GLY A 94 4.60 -0.74 23.00
CA GLY A 94 4.46 -0.03 21.73
C GLY A 94 3.21 -0.47 20.95
N GLU A 95 2.45 0.50 20.46
CA GLU A 95 1.24 0.27 19.67
C GLU A 95 1.49 0.56 18.18
N THR A 96 0.73 -0.09 17.30
CA THR A 96 0.75 0.20 15.86
C THR A 96 -0.66 0.46 15.39
N THR A 97 -0.85 1.54 14.64
CA THR A 97 -2.12 1.84 13.99
C THR A 97 -2.37 0.80 12.90
N PRO A 98 -3.49 0.06 12.94
CA PRO A 98 -3.87 -0.81 11.84
C PRO A 98 -4.14 0.02 10.58
N LEU A 99 -3.42 -0.28 9.49
CA LEU A 99 -3.51 0.51 8.25
C LEU A 99 -4.90 0.39 7.61
N ASP A 100 -5.56 -0.74 7.76
CA ASP A 100 -6.94 -0.97 7.34
C ASP A 100 -7.92 -0.01 8.04
N GLU A 101 -7.80 0.18 9.35
CA GLU A 101 -8.63 1.14 10.08
C GLU A 101 -8.31 2.60 9.71
N ALA A 102 -7.05 2.91 9.42
CA ALA A 102 -6.68 4.23 8.92
C ALA A 102 -7.27 4.49 7.52
N VAL A 103 -7.20 3.51 6.62
CA VAL A 103 -7.81 3.58 5.28
C VAL A 103 -9.33 3.72 5.38
N ASP A 104 -9.98 2.98 6.28
CA ASP A 104 -11.43 3.09 6.51
C ASP A 104 -11.83 4.51 6.88
N ARG A 105 -11.17 5.11 7.88
CA ARG A 105 -11.43 6.50 8.30
C ARG A 105 -11.11 7.53 7.21
N LEU A 106 -10.09 7.30 6.39
CA LEU A 106 -9.78 8.16 5.23
C LEU A 106 -10.90 8.11 4.20
N MET A 107 -11.37 6.90 3.86
CA MET A 107 -12.41 6.67 2.87
C MET A 107 -13.77 7.19 3.35
N GLU A 108 -14.15 6.94 4.60
CA GLU A 108 -15.38 7.46 5.22
C GLU A 108 -15.46 8.99 5.07
N ARG A 109 -14.38 9.70 5.40
CA ARG A 109 -14.33 11.17 5.31
C ARG A 109 -14.35 11.68 3.88
N ALA A 110 -13.64 11.01 2.97
CA ALA A 110 -13.52 11.46 1.59
C ALA A 110 -14.80 11.21 0.78
N THR A 111 -15.41 10.03 0.95
CA THR A 111 -16.62 9.62 0.22
C THR A 111 -17.87 10.37 0.68
N ALA A 112 -17.85 10.97 1.87
CA ALA A 112 -18.88 11.90 2.32
C ALA A 112 -19.01 13.15 1.42
N HIS A 113 -17.98 13.48 0.65
CA HIS A 113 -17.92 14.70 -0.18
C HIS A 113 -17.73 14.43 -1.66
N LEU A 114 -17.15 13.29 -2.03
CA LEU A 114 -16.70 13.00 -3.39
C LEU A 114 -17.03 11.56 -3.79
N ASP A 115 -17.36 11.40 -5.07
CA ASP A 115 -17.51 10.11 -5.71
C ASP A 115 -16.12 9.63 -6.17
N ILE A 116 -15.53 8.68 -5.44
CA ILE A 116 -14.20 8.13 -5.72
C ILE A 116 -14.39 6.79 -6.41
N HIS A 117 -13.82 6.61 -7.59
CA HIS A 117 -13.96 5.34 -8.33
C HIS A 117 -12.68 4.51 -8.37
N LEU A 118 -11.52 5.14 -8.16
CA LEU A 118 -10.22 4.48 -8.17
C LEU A 118 -9.34 5.03 -7.06
N VAL A 119 -8.76 4.13 -6.27
CA VAL A 119 -7.76 4.42 -5.24
C VAL A 119 -6.43 3.79 -5.59
N MET A 120 -5.39 4.61 -5.77
CA MET A 120 -4.01 4.13 -5.84
C MET A 120 -3.41 4.21 -4.44
N ALA A 121 -2.74 3.17 -3.95
CA ALA A 121 -2.09 3.23 -2.65
C ALA A 121 -0.60 2.89 -2.76
N ASP A 122 0.22 3.49 -1.91
CA ASP A 122 1.63 3.14 -1.78
C ASP A 122 1.80 1.66 -1.37
N ARG A 123 2.95 1.06 -1.71
CA ARG A 123 3.32 -0.33 -1.35
C ARG A 123 3.23 -0.62 0.15
N GLY A 124 3.35 0.41 1.00
CA GLY A 124 3.18 0.29 2.45
C GLY A 124 1.78 -0.19 2.86
N PHE A 125 0.79 -0.03 1.99
CA PHE A 125 -0.60 -0.45 2.20
C PHE A 125 -0.93 -1.84 1.61
N ASP A 126 0.07 -2.65 1.24
CA ASP A 126 -0.05 -4.05 0.78
C ASP A 126 -0.49 -5.03 1.90
N GLY A 127 -1.25 -4.56 2.89
CA GLY A 127 -1.84 -5.41 3.92
C GLY A 127 -3.08 -6.11 3.40
N HIS A 128 -3.25 -7.41 3.67
CA HIS A 128 -4.38 -8.20 3.17
C HIS A 128 -5.78 -7.63 3.54
N ARG A 129 -5.88 -6.83 4.61
CA ARG A 129 -7.13 -6.19 5.04
C ARG A 129 -7.46 -4.89 4.31
N VAL A 130 -6.46 -4.20 3.75
CA VAL A 130 -6.68 -2.93 3.05
C VAL A 130 -7.56 -3.11 1.81
N PRO A 131 -7.32 -4.09 0.92
CA PRO A 131 -8.23 -4.41 -0.18
C PRO A 131 -9.67 -4.64 0.27
N ALA A 132 -9.88 -5.41 1.35
CA ALA A 132 -11.21 -5.70 1.88
C ALA A 132 -11.96 -4.44 2.33
N VAL A 133 -11.25 -3.50 2.97
CA VAL A 133 -11.82 -2.18 3.32
C VAL A 133 -12.20 -1.42 2.05
N LEU A 134 -11.31 -1.29 1.07
CA LEU A 134 -11.58 -0.57 -0.17
C LEU A 134 -12.76 -1.17 -0.95
N ASP A 135 -12.90 -2.49 -0.97
CA ASP A 135 -14.04 -3.16 -1.61
C ASP A 135 -15.38 -2.84 -0.95
N SER A 136 -15.40 -2.60 0.36
CA SER A 136 -16.62 -2.17 1.07
C SER A 136 -17.11 -0.78 0.64
N TYR A 137 -16.22 0.04 0.07
CA TYR A 137 -16.53 1.35 -0.51
C TYR A 137 -16.87 1.29 -2.01
N ASP A 138 -16.91 0.10 -2.61
CA ASP A 138 -17.19 -0.12 -4.03
C ASP A 138 -16.24 0.64 -4.99
N VAL A 139 -14.96 0.77 -4.61
CA VAL A 139 -13.94 1.46 -5.43
C VAL A 139 -12.97 0.48 -6.07
N ASP A 140 -12.53 0.76 -7.30
CA ASP A 140 -11.37 0.09 -7.87
C ASP A 140 -10.12 0.50 -7.10
N TYR A 141 -9.13 -0.38 -7.03
CA TYR A 141 -7.85 -0.07 -6.41
C TYR A 141 -6.65 -0.61 -7.17
N LEU A 142 -5.51 0.04 -6.95
CA LEU A 142 -4.20 -0.37 -7.43
C LEU A 142 -3.19 -0.24 -6.30
N ILE A 143 -2.71 -1.37 -5.78
CA ILE A 143 -1.75 -1.41 -4.67
C ILE A 143 -0.51 -2.21 -5.11
N PRO A 144 0.67 -1.60 -5.27
CA PRO A 144 1.89 -2.31 -5.57
C PRO A 144 2.21 -3.33 -4.47
N LYS A 145 2.65 -4.54 -4.85
CA LYS A 145 2.99 -5.61 -3.94
C LYS A 145 4.48 -5.80 -3.79
N LYS A 146 4.90 -6.34 -2.64
CA LYS A 146 6.23 -6.99 -2.53
C LYS A 146 6.25 -8.25 -3.40
N LYS A 147 7.36 -8.45 -4.12
CA LYS A 147 7.59 -9.67 -4.90
C LYS A 147 7.98 -10.79 -3.94
N TYR A 148 7.30 -11.92 -4.03
CA TYR A 148 7.58 -13.13 -3.27
C TYR A 148 8.09 -14.24 -4.18
N ALA A 149 8.61 -15.31 -3.57
CA ALA A 149 9.16 -16.43 -4.31
C ALA A 149 8.18 -17.02 -5.35
N LYS A 150 6.88 -17.00 -5.04
CA LYS A 150 5.80 -17.45 -5.93
C LYS A 150 5.62 -16.58 -7.18
N ASP A 151 5.91 -15.28 -7.08
CA ASP A 151 5.74 -14.34 -8.18
C ASP A 151 6.80 -14.55 -9.27
N TRP A 152 7.93 -15.18 -8.95
CA TRP A 152 9.00 -15.43 -9.93
C TRP A 152 8.58 -16.36 -11.06
N ALA A 153 7.75 -17.37 -10.77
CA ALA A 153 7.26 -18.28 -11.80
C ALA A 153 6.35 -17.54 -12.78
N ALA A 154 5.44 -16.70 -12.27
CA ALA A 154 4.61 -15.82 -13.08
C ALA A 154 5.45 -14.82 -13.89
N ILE A 155 6.42 -14.16 -13.25
CA ILE A 155 7.35 -13.21 -13.89
C ILE A 155 8.14 -13.87 -15.02
N GLU A 156 8.63 -15.09 -14.85
CA GLU A 156 9.40 -15.79 -15.87
C GLU A 156 8.51 -16.18 -17.07
N ASN A 157 7.30 -16.68 -16.83
CA ASN A 157 6.32 -16.96 -17.89
C ASN A 157 6.00 -15.70 -18.72
N ILE A 158 5.91 -14.54 -18.06
CA ILE A 158 5.69 -13.25 -18.73
C ILE A 158 6.92 -12.85 -19.56
N ARG A 159 8.14 -13.06 -19.07
CA ARG A 159 9.38 -12.79 -19.81
C ARG A 159 9.50 -13.63 -21.07
N GLU A 160 9.05 -14.88 -21.04
CA GLU A 160 9.01 -15.76 -22.21
C GLU A 160 8.02 -15.30 -23.29
N ARG A 161 7.11 -14.36 -22.95
CA ARG A 161 6.09 -13.80 -23.85
C ARG A 161 6.35 -12.31 -24.10
N PRO A 162 7.32 -11.95 -24.96
CA PRO A 162 7.70 -10.55 -25.20
C PRO A 162 6.58 -9.66 -25.78
N THR A 163 5.51 -10.25 -26.32
CA THR A 163 4.33 -9.51 -26.80
C THR A 163 3.32 -9.18 -25.70
N ALA A 164 3.32 -9.90 -24.57
CA ALA A 164 2.30 -9.74 -23.51
C ALA A 164 2.40 -8.37 -22.84
N ASP A 165 1.36 -7.54 -22.99
CA ASP A 165 1.32 -6.18 -22.42
C ASP A 165 1.19 -6.16 -20.91
N ILE A 166 0.38 -7.06 -20.37
CA ILE A 166 0.00 -7.21 -18.99
C ILE A 166 -0.31 -8.70 -18.79
N ALA A 167 0.01 -9.26 -17.64
CA ALA A 167 -0.54 -10.54 -17.22
C ALA A 167 -1.38 -10.40 -15.95
N VAL A 168 -2.38 -11.25 -15.81
CA VAL A 168 -3.29 -11.23 -14.66
C VAL A 168 -3.43 -12.64 -14.11
N GLU A 169 -3.20 -12.78 -12.81
CA GLU A 169 -3.57 -13.94 -12.00
C GLU A 169 -4.90 -13.58 -11.32
N PRO A 170 -6.03 -14.13 -11.79
CA PRO A 170 -7.34 -13.82 -11.22
C PRO A 170 -7.58 -14.59 -9.92
N ASP A 171 -8.57 -14.11 -9.16
CA ASP A 171 -9.21 -14.87 -8.07
C ASP A 171 -8.25 -15.33 -6.95
N VAL A 172 -7.31 -14.46 -6.60
CA VAL A 172 -6.34 -14.70 -5.53
C VAL A 172 -6.95 -14.37 -4.18
N ASP A 173 -7.15 -15.40 -3.37
CA ASP A 173 -7.61 -15.24 -1.99
C ASP A 173 -6.49 -14.74 -1.07
N LEU A 174 -6.73 -13.59 -0.45
CA LEU A 174 -5.92 -13.01 0.60
C LEU A 174 -6.51 -13.38 1.96
N TYR A 175 -5.72 -14.06 2.78
CA TYR A 175 -6.11 -14.45 4.14
C TYR A 175 -5.42 -13.50 5.14
N PRO A 176 -6.15 -12.63 5.85
CA PRO A 176 -5.58 -11.67 6.80
C PRO A 176 -4.77 -12.29 7.94
N ALA A 177 -5.21 -13.46 8.42
CA ALA A 177 -4.55 -14.22 9.47
C ALA A 177 -4.98 -15.70 9.40
N PRO A 178 -4.20 -16.65 9.96
CA PRO A 178 -4.52 -18.08 9.94
C PRO A 178 -5.85 -18.45 10.62
N ASP A 179 -6.34 -17.60 11.52
CA ASP A 179 -7.55 -17.73 12.32
C ASP A 179 -8.67 -16.77 11.87
N TYR A 180 -8.49 -16.05 10.77
CA TYR A 180 -9.49 -15.16 10.20
C TYR A 180 -10.45 -15.96 9.29
N GLU A 181 -11.74 -15.95 9.62
CA GLU A 181 -12.77 -16.72 8.90
C GLU A 181 -13.12 -16.15 7.52
N TYR A 182 -12.72 -14.91 7.23
CA TYR A 182 -12.99 -14.21 5.98
C TYR A 182 -11.70 -14.04 5.17
N SER A 183 -11.70 -14.64 3.97
CA SER A 183 -10.74 -14.33 2.90
C SER A 183 -11.29 -13.21 2.03
N HIS A 184 -10.38 -12.47 1.40
CA HIS A 184 -10.72 -11.46 0.40
C HIS A 184 -10.14 -11.84 -0.95
N THR A 185 -10.99 -11.95 -1.97
CA THR A 185 -10.55 -12.31 -3.32
C THR A 185 -10.13 -11.04 -4.07
N THR A 186 -8.92 -11.04 -4.62
CA THR A 186 -8.36 -9.95 -5.44
C THR A 186 -7.81 -10.51 -6.75
N ASN A 187 -7.53 -9.65 -7.72
CA ASN A 187 -6.70 -10.02 -8.86
C ASN A 187 -5.26 -9.52 -8.66
N ILE A 188 -4.27 -10.26 -9.14
CA ILE A 188 -2.88 -9.83 -9.19
C ILE A 188 -2.51 -9.49 -10.62
N MET A 189 -2.05 -8.26 -10.84
CA MET A 189 -1.65 -7.73 -12.13
C MET A 189 -0.13 -7.63 -12.20
N TYR A 190 0.46 -8.22 -13.24
CA TYR A 190 1.87 -8.13 -13.56
C TYR A 190 2.06 -7.21 -14.77
N VAL A 191 2.80 -6.12 -14.58
CA VAL A 191 3.08 -5.11 -15.60
C VAL A 191 4.56 -5.18 -15.99
N PRO A 192 4.88 -5.66 -17.21
CA PRO A 192 6.24 -5.68 -17.70
C PRO A 192 6.86 -4.27 -17.76
N PRO A 193 8.16 -4.14 -17.45
CA PRO A 193 8.87 -2.86 -17.43
C PRO A 193 9.19 -2.45 -18.86
N ARG A 194 8.25 -1.75 -19.50
CA ARG A 194 8.40 -1.33 -20.90
C ARG A 194 8.84 0.12 -21.04
N ASN A 195 8.83 0.88 -19.95
CA ASN A 195 9.24 2.27 -19.90
C ASN A 195 9.84 2.57 -18.52
N LYS A 196 10.86 3.43 -18.46
CA LYS A 196 11.52 3.83 -17.20
C LYS A 196 10.56 4.45 -16.19
N ASP A 197 9.45 4.98 -16.69
CA ASP A 197 8.39 5.63 -15.90
C ASP A 197 7.56 4.66 -15.04
N PHE A 198 7.55 3.36 -15.34
CA PHE A 198 6.86 2.33 -14.55
C PHE A 198 7.80 1.50 -13.69
N ILE A 199 9.08 1.87 -13.62
CA ILE A 199 10.03 1.24 -12.70
C ILE A 199 9.79 1.89 -11.34
N ALA A 200 9.27 1.13 -10.38
CA ALA A 200 9.32 1.58 -8.98
C ALA A 200 10.80 1.76 -8.63
N MET A 201 11.20 2.92 -8.12
CA MET A 201 12.62 3.25 -7.87
C MET A 201 13.35 2.27 -6.92
N GLU A 202 12.61 1.37 -6.26
CA GLU A 202 13.12 0.31 -5.37
C GLU A 202 13.29 -1.06 -6.06
N ASP A 203 12.76 -1.25 -7.27
CA ASP A 203 12.85 -2.51 -8.01
C ASP A 203 14.02 -2.45 -9.02
N GLU A 204 14.71 -3.57 -9.26
CA GLU A 204 15.82 -3.63 -10.21
C GLU A 204 15.34 -3.25 -11.64
N GLU A 205 16.15 -2.46 -12.37
CA GLU A 205 15.84 -2.03 -13.73
C GLU A 205 15.51 -3.25 -14.61
N GLY A 206 14.28 -3.33 -15.12
CA GLY A 206 13.86 -4.42 -16.01
C GLY A 206 13.07 -5.55 -15.33
N GLU A 207 12.61 -5.39 -14.09
CA GLU A 207 11.63 -6.30 -13.49
C GLU A 207 10.16 -5.85 -13.61
N PRO A 208 9.20 -6.78 -13.79
CA PRO A 208 7.77 -6.45 -13.78
C PRO A 208 7.31 -5.88 -12.44
N VAL A 209 6.39 -4.91 -12.48
CA VAL A 209 5.66 -4.44 -11.30
C VAL A 209 4.49 -5.37 -11.04
N VAL A 210 4.31 -5.74 -9.77
CA VAL A 210 3.19 -6.58 -9.31
C VAL A 210 2.24 -5.73 -8.52
N CYS A 211 0.94 -5.77 -8.83
CA CYS A 211 -0.09 -4.98 -8.15
C CYS A 211 -1.30 -5.82 -7.79
N SER A 212 -1.88 -5.60 -6.62
CA SER A 212 -3.24 -6.01 -6.30
C SER A 212 -4.24 -5.06 -6.96
N VAL A 213 -5.24 -5.60 -7.64
CA VAL A 213 -6.37 -4.85 -8.19
C VAL A 213 -7.68 -5.54 -7.83
N ARG A 214 -8.75 -4.75 -7.78
CA ARG A 214 -10.10 -5.22 -7.42
C ARG A 214 -10.50 -6.47 -8.21
N HIS A 215 -11.09 -7.43 -7.51
CA HIS A 215 -11.82 -8.52 -8.16
C HIS A 215 -13.22 -8.02 -8.54
N GLU A 216 -13.54 -8.01 -9.84
CA GLU A 216 -14.91 -7.75 -10.30
C GLU A 216 -15.67 -9.09 -10.40
N PRO A 217 -16.67 -9.38 -9.55
CA PRO A 217 -17.57 -10.50 -9.80
C PRO A 217 -18.58 -10.06 -10.87
N ARG A 218 -18.18 -9.97 -12.14
CA ARG A 218 -19.14 -9.81 -13.24
C ARG A 218 -19.55 -11.18 -13.77
N GLY A 219 -20.80 -11.51 -13.51
CA GLY A 219 -21.42 -12.77 -13.88
C GLY A 219 -21.38 -13.11 -15.38
N CYS A 220 -21.52 -14.42 -15.59
CA CYS A 220 -21.96 -15.12 -16.80
C CYS A 220 -21.12 -14.96 -18.08
N ILE A 221 -20.30 -15.99 -18.26
CA ILE A 221 -20.22 -16.76 -19.51
C ILE A 221 -21.65 -16.93 -20.08
N THR A 222 -21.87 -16.50 -21.32
CA THR A 222 -23.12 -16.53 -22.13
C THR A 222 -24.10 -15.35 -21.97
N GLY A 223 -24.19 -14.53 -23.04
CA GLY A 223 -25.45 -13.94 -23.49
C GLY A 223 -25.79 -12.50 -23.06
N ARG A 224 -25.49 -11.55 -23.96
CA ARG A 224 -26.21 -10.28 -24.19
C ARG A 224 -26.00 -9.17 -23.13
N CYS A 225 -24.99 -8.34 -23.39
CA CYS A 225 -24.84 -7.02 -22.77
C CYS A 225 -25.68 -6.00 -23.55
N ASP A 226 -26.83 -5.59 -23.03
CA ASP A 226 -27.53 -4.40 -23.51
C ASP A 226 -27.23 -3.21 -22.59
N GLY A 227 -26.66 -2.15 -23.17
CA GLY A 227 -26.94 -0.78 -22.77
C GLY A 227 -26.10 -0.15 -21.65
N ILE A 228 -24.78 -0.01 -21.83
CA ILE A 228 -24.05 1.18 -21.36
C ILE A 228 -23.00 1.54 -22.43
N ASP A 229 -23.31 2.56 -23.23
CA ASP A 229 -22.39 3.13 -24.22
C ASP A 229 -21.15 3.72 -23.53
N ARG A 230 -20.00 3.06 -23.70
CA ARG A 230 -18.67 3.68 -23.53
C ARG A 230 -18.24 4.27 -24.87
N PRO A 231 -17.46 5.38 -24.83
CA PRO A 231 -16.28 5.40 -25.67
C PRO A 231 -15.06 5.80 -24.85
N VAL A 232 -14.31 4.79 -24.40
CA VAL A 232 -12.84 4.89 -24.29
C VAL A 232 -12.27 3.66 -24.98
N GLN A 233 -12.51 3.58 -26.29
CA GLN A 233 -11.77 2.74 -27.21
C GLN A 233 -11.20 3.67 -28.26
N GLN A 234 -9.89 3.90 -28.18
CA GLN A 234 -8.95 4.44 -29.18
C GLN A 234 -7.79 5.00 -28.34
N SER A 235 -6.74 4.26 -28.00
CA SER A 235 -5.72 3.80 -28.95
C SER A 235 -4.88 2.66 -28.35
N LEU A 236 -5.40 1.45 -28.37
CA LEU A 236 -4.58 0.27 -28.18
C LEU A 236 -4.91 -0.64 -29.36
N GLY A 237 -4.01 -0.67 -30.34
CA GLY A 237 -4.05 -1.66 -31.42
C GLY A 237 -4.17 -3.07 -30.84
N HIS A 238 -4.55 -4.03 -31.66
CA HIS A 238 -4.74 -5.44 -31.29
C HIS A 238 -3.68 -5.92 -30.27
N ARG A 239 -4.09 -6.16 -29.01
CA ARG A 239 -3.19 -6.45 -27.88
C ARG A 239 -3.72 -7.61 -27.05
N GLU A 240 -2.80 -8.46 -26.63
CA GLU A 240 -3.04 -9.78 -26.04
C GLU A 240 -2.98 -9.69 -24.51
N ARG A 241 -4.07 -10.09 -23.84
CA ARG A 241 -4.09 -10.35 -22.39
C ARG A 241 -3.76 -11.81 -22.16
N VAL A 242 -2.88 -12.09 -21.21
CA VAL A 242 -2.49 -13.46 -20.87
C VAL A 242 -2.88 -13.73 -19.42
N SER A 243 -3.63 -14.80 -19.20
CA SER A 243 -3.88 -15.36 -17.87
C SER A 243 -2.65 -16.14 -17.40
N VAL A 244 -2.30 -15.97 -16.13
CA VAL A 244 -1.27 -16.79 -15.48
C VAL A 244 -2.00 -17.85 -14.65
N ASP A 245 -1.86 -19.12 -15.03
CA ASP A 245 -2.34 -20.30 -14.28
C ASP A 245 -1.21 -20.87 -13.40
#